data_AF-A0AAJ7FTW8-F1
#
_entry.id   AF-A0AAJ7FTW8-F1
#
_cell.length_a   1.000
_cell.length_b   1.000
_cell.length_c   1.000
_cell.angle_alpha   90.00
_cell.angle_beta   90.00
_cell.angle_gamma   90.00
#
_symmetry.space_group_name_H-M   'P 1'
#
loop_
_entity.id
_entity.type
_entity.pdbx_description
1 polymer ?
#
loop_
_entity_poly.entity_id
_entity_poly.type
_entity_poly.pdbx_seq_one_letter_code
_entity_poly.pdbx_strand_id
1 'polypeptide(L)'
;MKLMLLSNCMFHFSLRQGTIVIAISQIFLSGFCMAVLVLALAHAMETREMVAIDTEDALEREALEEISSKHLNTKRMDMGHHKATEELYLLYCVLVVTVIHFIATVLLLYGAAMNNRHFMAPWIMVKMTELVAGVISLFLVQENCPFIALIGGNAGAPKRVTVFIGTMVGLYLWFVVYSTYKSLEIKKGLTHEIHDPKKRPATPLPENSKLRASGTQPFEV
;
A
#
# COMPACT_ATOMS: atom_id res chain seq x y z
N MET A 1 -8.76 -20.81 -12.72
CA MET A 1 -9.83 -20.18 -11.92
C MET A 1 -9.89 -18.70 -12.31
N LYS A 2 -10.98 -18.22 -12.94
CA LYS A 2 -11.12 -16.79 -13.30
C LYS A 2 -11.61 -16.04 -12.06
N LEU A 3 -10.80 -15.13 -11.52
CA LEU A 3 -11.23 -14.24 -10.44
C LEU A 3 -12.29 -13.29 -10.99
N MET A 4 -13.51 -13.37 -10.44
CA MET A 4 -14.62 -12.51 -10.84
C MET A 4 -14.36 -11.11 -10.28
N LEU A 5 -14.23 -10.10 -11.15
CA LEU A 5 -13.97 -8.72 -10.75
C LEU A 5 -15.26 -8.04 -10.27
N LEU A 6 -15.15 -7.11 -9.31
CA LEU A 6 -16.27 -6.24 -8.94
C LEU A 6 -16.67 -5.36 -10.12
N SER A 7 -17.97 -5.11 -10.30
CA SER A 7 -18.48 -4.12 -11.26
C SER A 7 -18.66 -2.75 -10.62
N ASN A 8 -19.08 -2.71 -9.35
CA ASN A 8 -19.38 -1.50 -8.57
C ASN A 8 -18.73 -1.56 -7.18
N CYS A 9 -18.48 -0.41 -6.56
CA CYS A 9 -18.10 -0.29 -5.15
C CYS A 9 -19.34 0.02 -4.31
N MET A 10 -19.55 -0.72 -3.21
CA MET A 10 -20.72 -0.58 -2.32
C MET A 10 -22.06 -0.51 -3.08
N PHE A 11 -22.17 -1.28 -4.18
CA PHE A 11 -23.31 -1.36 -5.10
C PHE A 11 -23.67 -0.07 -5.88
N HIS A 12 -23.46 1.12 -5.32
CA HIS A 12 -23.89 2.40 -5.89
C HIS A 12 -22.79 3.20 -6.59
N PHE A 13 -21.53 3.07 -6.17
CA PHE A 13 -20.44 3.85 -6.75
C PHE A 13 -19.80 3.13 -7.92
N SER A 14 -19.42 3.89 -8.95
CA SER A 14 -18.48 3.37 -9.95
C SER A 14 -17.17 2.98 -9.24
N LEU A 15 -16.50 1.92 -9.73
CA LEU A 15 -15.21 1.46 -9.20
C LEU A 15 -14.19 2.60 -9.04
N ARG A 16 -14.17 3.53 -10.01
CA ARG A 16 -13.29 4.70 -9.99
C ARG A 16 -13.65 5.66 -8.85
N GLN A 17 -14.93 6.02 -8.70
CA GLN A 17 -15.36 6.87 -7.58
C GLN A 17 -15.05 6.22 -6.24
N GLY A 18 -15.32 4.91 -6.09
CA GLY A 18 -14.97 4.16 -4.89
C GLY A 18 -13.47 4.20 -4.60
N THR A 19 -12.63 4.00 -5.62
CA THR A 19 -11.16 4.07 -5.48
C THR A 19 -10.69 5.46 -5.05
N ILE A 20 -11.26 6.53 -5.61
CA ILE A 20 -10.93 7.91 -5.23
C ILE A 20 -11.33 8.17 -3.78
N VAL A 21 -12.53 7.77 -3.37
CA VAL A 21 -12.98 7.91 -1.98
C VAL A 21 -12.06 7.14 -1.03
N ILE A 22 -11.69 5.90 -1.36
CA ILE A 22 -10.74 5.10 -0.59
C ILE A 22 -9.41 5.82 -0.45
N ALA A 23 -8.86 6.34 -1.55
CA ALA A 23 -7.58 7.04 -1.54
C ALA A 23 -7.63 8.31 -0.65
N ILE A 24 -8.69 9.12 -0.77
CA ILE A 24 -8.88 10.32 0.06
C ILE A 24 -8.96 9.93 1.54
N SER A 25 -9.82 8.97 1.90
CA SER A 25 -9.96 8.51 3.29
C SER A 25 -8.65 7.96 3.86
N GLN A 26 -7.87 7.22 3.07
CA GLN A 26 -6.58 6.68 3.48
C GLN A 26 -5.50 7.76 3.62
N ILE A 27 -5.51 8.81 2.80
CA ILE A 27 -4.62 9.98 2.96
C ILE A 27 -4.91 10.68 4.28
N PHE A 28 -6.18 10.94 4.60
CA PHE A 28 -6.54 11.55 5.88
C PHE A 28 -6.15 10.67 7.07
N LEU A 29 -6.45 9.37 7.01
CA LEU A 29 -6.13 8.43 8.08
C LEU A 29 -4.61 8.32 8.30
N SER A 30 -3.83 8.11 7.23
CA SER A 30 -2.37 8.01 7.33
C SER A 30 -1.72 9.34 7.74
N GLY A 31 -2.23 10.47 7.26
CA GLY A 31 -1.83 11.80 7.71
C GLY A 31 -2.04 12.01 9.21
N PHE A 32 -3.22 11.64 9.72
CA PHE A 32 -3.52 11.68 11.14
C PHE A 32 -2.61 10.76 11.95
N CYS A 33 -2.41 9.50 11.50
CA CYS A 33 -1.49 8.57 12.15
C CYS A 33 -0.05 9.10 12.19
N MET A 34 0.45 9.73 11.12
CA MET A 34 1.77 10.35 11.13
C MET A 34 1.88 11.46 12.17
N ALA A 35 0.87 12.32 12.31
CA ALA A 35 0.88 13.38 13.33
C ALA A 35 0.95 12.80 14.75
N VAL A 36 0.15 11.76 15.04
CA VAL A 36 0.19 11.06 16.33
C VAL A 36 1.53 10.37 16.56
N LEU A 37 2.11 9.73 15.54
CA LEU A 37 3.42 9.07 15.64
C LEU A 37 4.55 10.06 15.89
N VAL A 38 4.54 11.24 15.24
CA VAL A 38 5.53 12.30 15.50
C VAL A 38 5.40 12.81 16.94
N LEU A 39 4.18 12.99 17.43
CA LEU A 39 3.95 13.37 18.82
C LEU A 39 4.42 12.28 19.80
N ALA A 40 4.12 11.02 19.52
CA ALA A 40 4.59 9.88 20.32
C ALA A 40 6.12 9.79 20.31
N LEU A 41 6.76 10.04 19.17
CA LEU A 41 8.21 10.07 19.04
C LEU A 41 8.83 11.20 19.86
N ALA A 42 8.23 12.40 19.85
CA ALA A 42 8.68 13.52 20.68
C ALA A 42 8.65 13.17 22.18
N HIS A 43 7.54 12.61 22.66
CA HIS A 43 7.43 12.15 24.04
C HIS A 43 8.38 11.00 24.38
N ALA A 44 8.59 10.05 23.46
CA ALA A 44 9.51 8.95 23.67
C ALA A 44 10.97 9.43 23.74
N MET A 45 11.36 10.42 22.93
CA MET A 45 12.69 11.04 23.00
C MET A 45 12.90 11.77 24.33
N GLU A 46 11.92 12.57 24.76
CA GLU A 46 11.95 13.28 26.04
C GLU A 46 12.06 12.30 27.22
N THR A 47 11.27 11.23 27.19
CA THR A 47 11.30 10.17 28.22
C THR A 47 12.66 9.46 28.24
N ARG A 48 13.25 9.18 27.08
CA ARG A 48 14.57 8.56 26.99
C ARG A 48 15.66 9.46 27.55
N GLU A 49 15.60 10.76 27.27
CA GLU A 49 16.55 11.75 27.79
C GLU A 49 16.48 11.84 29.33
N MET A 50 15.27 11.93 29.89
CA MET A 50 15.08 11.90 31.35
C MET A 50 15.61 10.61 31.96
N VAL A 51 15.34 9.45 31.35
CA VAL A 51 15.86 8.15 31.82
C VAL A 51 17.38 8.11 31.76
N ALA A 52 18.01 8.72 30.75
CA ALA A 52 19.47 8.78 30.65
C ALA A 52 20.08 9.66 31.76
N ILE A 53 19.49 10.83 32.03
CA ILE A 53 19.91 11.72 33.11
C ILE A 53 19.76 11.03 34.47
N ASP A 54 18.59 10.43 34.74
CA ASP A 54 18.36 9.65 35.96
C ASP A 54 19.36 8.50 36.09
N THR A 55 19.79 7.93 34.96
CA THR A 55 20.81 6.87 34.93
C THR A 55 22.19 7.35 35.33
N GLU A 56 22.60 8.51 34.82
CA GLU A 56 23.87 9.15 35.15
C GLU A 56 23.90 9.59 36.63
N ASP A 57 22.86 10.26 37.10
CA ASP A 57 22.74 10.74 38.49
C ASP A 57 22.83 9.59 39.51
N ALA A 58 22.20 8.45 39.21
CA ALA A 58 22.28 7.29 40.09
C ALA A 58 23.67 6.64 40.08
N LEU A 59 24.34 6.59 38.93
CA LEU A 59 25.71 6.10 38.84
C LEU A 59 26.68 6.99 39.63
N GLU A 60 26.50 8.32 39.60
CA GLU A 60 27.30 9.26 40.39
C GLU A 60 27.08 9.04 41.89
N ARG A 61 25.82 8.92 42.34
CA ARG A 61 25.51 8.61 43.75
C ARG A 61 26.05 7.26 44.19
N GLU A 62 25.97 6.23 43.34
CA GLU A 62 26.53 4.90 43.61
C GLU A 62 28.06 4.89 43.68
N ALA A 63 28.74 5.79 42.97
CA ALA A 63 30.19 5.96 43.07
C ALA A 63 30.60 6.62 44.40
N LEU A 64 29.78 7.50 44.94
CA LEU A 64 30.03 8.21 46.20
C LEU A 64 29.63 7.40 47.45
N GLU A 65 28.57 6.60 47.36
CA GLU A 65 28.05 5.79 48.46
C GLU A 65 28.42 4.30 48.25
N GLU A 66 29.35 3.79 49.06
CA GLU A 66 29.82 2.39 49.02
C GLU A 66 28.77 1.40 49.59
N ILE A 67 27.52 1.48 49.14
CA ILE A 67 26.40 0.72 49.70
C ILE A 67 26.16 -0.60 48.95
N SER A 68 26.14 -1.70 49.70
CA SER A 68 26.13 -3.10 49.22
C SER A 68 24.86 -3.57 48.48
N SER A 69 23.81 -2.74 48.31
CA SER A 69 22.61 -3.10 47.52
C SER A 69 22.75 -2.85 46.00
N LYS A 70 23.96 -2.49 45.56
CA LYS A 70 24.39 -1.99 44.24
C LYS A 70 23.89 -2.73 42.98
N HIS A 71 23.81 -4.06 42.95
CA HIS A 71 23.65 -4.75 41.66
C HIS A 71 22.22 -4.75 41.07
N LEU A 72 21.19 -4.57 41.90
CA LEU A 72 19.80 -4.61 41.45
C LEU A 72 19.31 -3.28 40.87
N ASN A 73 19.85 -2.16 41.34
CA ASN A 73 19.42 -0.83 40.90
C ASN A 73 20.02 -0.47 39.53
N THR A 74 21.34 -0.64 39.38
CA THR A 74 22.04 -0.45 38.09
C THR A 74 21.46 -1.34 36.99
N LYS A 75 21.19 -2.63 37.28
CA LYS A 75 20.58 -3.56 36.32
C LYS A 75 19.16 -3.16 35.90
N ARG A 76 18.38 -2.61 36.83
CA ARG A 76 17.02 -2.13 36.54
C ARG A 76 17.05 -0.87 35.68
N MET A 77 18.05 -0.01 35.86
CA MET A 77 18.23 1.23 35.11
C MET A 77 18.73 0.98 33.69
N ASP A 78 19.70 0.08 33.51
CA ASP A 78 20.13 -0.41 32.19
C ASP A 78 18.95 -1.04 31.42
N MET A 79 18.13 -1.85 32.09
CA MET A 79 16.95 -2.44 31.48
C MET A 79 15.90 -1.38 31.09
N GLY A 80 15.76 -0.31 31.88
CA GLY A 80 14.90 0.83 31.57
C GLY A 80 15.37 1.60 30.33
N HIS A 81 16.66 1.92 30.26
CA HIS A 81 17.26 2.60 29.11
C HIS A 81 17.20 1.74 27.83
N HIS A 82 17.45 0.43 27.94
CA HIS A 82 17.31 -0.49 26.82
C HIS A 82 15.88 -0.54 26.29
N LYS A 83 14.89 -0.64 27.18
CA LYS A 83 13.47 -0.68 26.81
C LYS A 83 13.00 0.62 26.17
N ALA A 84 13.40 1.77 26.71
CA ALA A 84 13.08 3.08 26.13
C ALA A 84 13.71 3.24 24.73
N THR A 85 14.93 2.73 24.54
CA THR A 85 15.61 2.73 23.25
C THR A 85 14.92 1.79 22.24
N GLU A 86 14.50 0.60 22.67
CA GLU A 86 13.73 -0.34 21.84
C GLU A 86 12.41 0.27 21.37
N GLU A 87 11.66 0.90 22.28
CA GLU A 87 10.40 1.58 21.97
C GLU A 87 10.59 2.70 20.95
N LEU A 88 11.67 3.49 21.08
CA LEU A 88 12.02 4.54 20.13
C LEU A 88 12.30 3.98 18.72
N TYR A 89 13.06 2.88 18.62
CA TYR A 89 13.32 2.23 17.33
C TYR A 89 12.03 1.70 16.69
N LEU A 90 11.14 1.12 17.48
CA LEU A 90 9.84 0.66 16.99
C LEU A 90 8.99 1.82 16.45
N LEU A 91 8.95 2.96 17.15
CA LEU A 91 8.25 4.16 16.68
C LEU A 91 8.82 4.67 15.35
N TYR A 92 10.15 4.69 15.19
CA TYR A 92 10.77 5.05 13.91
C TYR A 92 10.40 4.07 12.78
N CYS A 93 10.44 2.76 13.03
CA CYS A 93 10.03 1.77 12.04
C CYS A 93 8.58 1.97 11.58
N VAL A 94 7.67 2.18 12.53
CA VAL A 94 6.24 2.42 12.23
C VAL A 94 6.04 3.72 11.47
N LEU A 95 6.79 4.78 11.81
CA LEU A 95 6.75 6.04 11.09
C LEU A 95 7.17 5.88 9.62
N VAL A 96 8.28 5.19 9.36
CA VAL A 96 8.76 4.93 7.99
C VAL A 96 7.73 4.15 7.17
N VAL A 97 7.14 3.09 7.74
CA VAL A 97 6.09 2.32 7.08
C VAL A 97 4.87 3.20 6.78
N THR A 98 4.48 4.06 7.72
CA THR A 98 3.34 4.98 7.54
C THR A 98 3.61 6.01 6.44
N VAL A 99 4.83 6.54 6.34
CA VAL A 99 5.25 7.45 5.26
C VAL A 99 5.19 6.75 3.90
N ILE A 100 5.68 5.51 3.80
CA ILE A 100 5.59 4.71 2.58
C ILE A 100 4.13 4.50 2.17
N HIS A 101 3.27 4.14 3.13
CA HIS A 101 1.83 3.98 2.88
C HIS A 101 1.16 5.29 2.44
N PHE A 102 1.52 6.42 3.05
CA PHE A 102 1.02 7.74 2.67
C PHE A 102 1.39 8.08 1.21
N ILE A 103 2.67 7.94 0.85
CA ILE A 103 3.15 8.19 -0.52
C ILE A 103 2.43 7.27 -1.52
N ALA A 104 2.34 5.97 -1.21
CA ALA A 104 1.64 5.01 -2.06
C ALA A 104 0.16 5.39 -2.25
N THR A 105 -0.49 5.92 -1.22
CA THR A 105 -1.89 6.37 -1.28
C THR A 105 -2.05 7.65 -2.11
N VAL A 106 -1.10 8.58 -2.05
CA VAL A 106 -1.07 9.75 -2.95
C VAL A 106 -0.94 9.30 -4.41
N LEU A 107 -0.07 8.33 -4.69
CA LEU A 107 0.05 7.74 -6.03
C LEU A 107 -1.23 7.03 -6.46
N LEU A 108 -1.93 6.34 -5.54
CA LEU A 108 -3.24 5.74 -5.81
C LEU A 108 -4.26 6.80 -6.23
N LEU A 109 -4.35 7.91 -5.49
CA LEU A 109 -5.27 9.01 -5.82
C LEU A 109 -4.96 9.57 -7.21
N TYR A 110 -3.69 9.84 -7.49
CA TYR A 110 -3.25 10.32 -8.80
C TYR A 110 -3.57 9.31 -9.92
N GLY A 111 -3.26 8.03 -9.72
CA GLY A 111 -3.54 6.96 -10.68
C GLY A 111 -5.03 6.79 -10.96
N ALA A 112 -5.88 6.90 -9.93
CA ALA A 112 -7.33 6.83 -10.08
C ALA A 112 -7.91 8.08 -10.77
N ALA A 113 -7.39 9.26 -10.47
CA ALA A 113 -7.79 10.51 -11.12
C ALA A 113 -7.41 10.53 -12.61
N MET A 114 -6.17 10.12 -12.93
CA MET A 114 -5.62 10.13 -14.30
C MET A 114 -5.88 8.84 -15.10
N ASN A 115 -6.62 7.88 -14.56
CA ASN A 115 -6.86 6.56 -15.18
C ASN A 115 -5.56 5.83 -15.57
N ASN A 116 -4.49 6.02 -14.77
CA ASN A 116 -3.21 5.38 -15.00
C ASN A 116 -2.94 4.30 -13.94
N ARG A 117 -3.10 3.04 -14.37
CA ARG A 117 -2.92 1.86 -13.51
C ARG A 117 -1.52 1.75 -12.88
N HIS A 118 -0.48 2.28 -13.51
CA HIS A 118 0.90 2.13 -13.03
C HIS A 118 1.13 2.84 -11.70
N PHE A 119 0.44 3.96 -11.48
CA PHE A 119 0.49 4.69 -10.21
C PHE A 119 -0.39 4.07 -9.11
N MET A 120 -1.29 3.16 -9.45
CA MET A 120 -2.09 2.41 -8.47
C MET A 120 -1.34 1.20 -7.89
N ALA A 121 -0.37 0.67 -8.64
CA ALA A 121 0.35 -0.55 -8.27
C ALA A 121 1.12 -0.47 -6.94
N PRO A 122 1.83 0.63 -6.61
CA PRO A 122 2.53 0.74 -5.32
C PRO A 122 1.61 0.54 -4.13
N TRP A 123 0.42 1.15 -4.13
CA TRP A 123 -0.55 1.00 -3.05
C TRP A 123 -1.09 -0.43 -2.95
N ILE A 124 -1.39 -1.06 -4.09
CA ILE A 124 -1.86 -2.46 -4.12
C ILE A 124 -0.83 -3.39 -3.47
N MET A 125 0.47 -3.16 -3.73
CA MET A 125 1.56 -3.94 -3.14
C MET A 125 1.71 -3.69 -1.64
N VAL A 126 1.80 -2.42 -1.22
CA VAL A 126 1.91 -2.05 0.21
C VAL A 126 0.74 -2.63 1.00
N LYS A 127 -0.49 -2.48 0.48
CA LYS A 127 -1.69 -2.96 1.16
C LYS A 127 -1.77 -4.48 1.23
N MET A 128 -1.26 -5.21 0.23
CA MET A 128 -1.12 -6.68 0.35
C MET A 128 -0.15 -7.08 1.46
N THR A 129 0.99 -6.41 1.56
CA THR A 129 1.96 -6.69 2.63
C THR A 129 1.35 -6.45 4.01
N GLU A 130 0.59 -5.36 4.19
CA GLU A 130 -0.15 -5.10 5.43
C GLU A 130 -1.19 -6.19 5.74
N LEU A 131 -1.92 -6.66 4.72
CA LEU A 131 -2.92 -7.71 4.90
C LEU A 131 -2.29 -9.05 5.27
N VAL A 132 -1.17 -9.42 4.64
CA VAL A 132 -0.42 -10.62 5.00
C VAL A 132 0.09 -10.52 6.44
N ALA A 133 0.65 -9.38 6.84
CA ALA A 133 1.08 -9.15 8.21
C ALA A 133 -0.10 -9.24 9.22
N GLY A 134 -1.25 -8.67 8.87
CA GLY A 134 -2.48 -8.75 9.66
C GLY A 134 -2.97 -10.20 9.82
N VAL A 135 -2.98 -10.98 8.74
CA VAL A 135 -3.34 -12.41 8.80
C VAL A 135 -2.37 -13.19 9.68
N ILE A 136 -1.05 -13.00 9.50
CA ILE A 136 -0.03 -13.66 10.32
C ILE A 136 -0.23 -13.34 11.81
N SER A 137 -0.53 -12.08 12.14
CA SER A 137 -0.75 -11.64 13.53
C SER A 137 -1.92 -12.35 14.22
N LEU A 138 -2.94 -12.79 13.47
CA LEU A 138 -4.10 -13.50 14.04
C LEU A 138 -3.75 -14.92 14.50
N PHE A 139 -2.75 -15.54 13.87
CA PHE A 139 -2.35 -16.93 14.14
C PHE A 139 -1.16 -17.04 15.09
N LEU A 140 -0.37 -15.98 15.25
CA LEU A 140 0.75 -15.98 16.19
C LEU A 140 0.25 -15.74 17.61
N VAL A 141 0.04 -16.84 18.34
CA VAL A 141 -0.62 -16.83 19.65
C VAL A 141 0.36 -16.63 20.82
N GLN A 142 1.68 -16.69 20.63
CA GLN A 142 2.60 -16.75 21.77
C GLN A 142 3.96 -16.05 21.54
N GLU A 143 4.13 -14.98 22.33
CA GLU A 143 5.32 -14.41 22.98
C GLU A 143 6.55 -13.87 22.20
N ASN A 144 7.00 -12.70 22.69
CA ASN A 144 8.33 -12.08 22.58
C ASN A 144 8.77 -11.38 21.29
N CYS A 145 7.92 -11.27 20.28
CA CYS A 145 8.23 -10.39 19.14
C CYS A 145 7.47 -9.06 19.26
N PRO A 146 8.13 -7.93 19.59
CA PRO A 146 7.48 -6.63 19.80
C PRO A 146 6.70 -6.17 18.55
N PHE A 147 7.19 -6.52 17.36
CA PHE A 147 6.52 -6.21 16.09
C PHE A 147 5.18 -6.95 15.93
N ILE A 148 5.10 -8.21 16.35
CA ILE A 148 3.87 -9.02 16.28
C ILE A 148 2.91 -8.66 17.41
N ALA A 149 3.45 -8.29 18.59
CA ALA A 149 2.66 -7.78 19.70
C ALA A 149 1.93 -6.48 19.33
N LEU A 150 2.59 -5.58 18.57
CA LEU A 150 2.01 -4.33 18.09
C LEU A 150 0.81 -4.54 17.14
N ILE A 151 0.82 -5.62 16.35
CA ILE A 151 -0.27 -6.00 15.42
C ILE A 151 -1.36 -6.84 16.12
N GLY A 152 -1.20 -7.13 17.42
CA GLY A 152 -2.22 -7.79 18.23
C GLY A 152 -2.00 -9.29 18.49
N GLY A 153 -0.80 -9.83 18.26
CA GLY A 153 -0.49 -11.24 18.57
C GLY A 153 -0.66 -11.61 20.05
N ASN A 154 -0.30 -10.69 20.97
CA ASN A 154 -0.47 -10.89 22.42
C ASN A 154 -1.84 -10.41 22.96
N ALA A 155 -2.80 -10.22 22.07
CA ALA A 155 -4.05 -9.57 22.41
C ALA A 155 -5.11 -10.62 22.78
N GLY A 156 -5.85 -10.39 23.88
CA GLY A 156 -6.97 -11.25 24.26
C GLY A 156 -8.04 -11.32 23.16
N ALA A 157 -8.94 -12.31 23.25
CA ALA A 157 -10.01 -12.56 22.28
C ALA A 157 -10.69 -11.29 21.67
N PRO A 158 -11.09 -10.26 22.44
CA PRO A 158 -11.73 -9.08 21.86
C PRO A 158 -10.83 -8.29 20.90
N LYS A 159 -9.54 -8.15 21.21
CA LYS A 159 -8.59 -7.42 20.36
C LYS A 159 -8.31 -8.17 19.06
N ARG A 160 -8.28 -9.51 19.10
CA ARG A 160 -8.15 -10.35 17.89
C ARG A 160 -9.36 -10.25 16.97
N VAL A 161 -10.57 -10.18 17.54
CA VAL A 161 -11.80 -9.92 16.76
C VAL A 161 -11.70 -8.58 16.04
N THR A 162 -11.19 -7.53 16.70
CA THR A 162 -10.94 -6.23 16.04
C THR A 162 -9.96 -6.33 14.89
N VAL A 163 -8.83 -7.02 15.07
CA VAL A 163 -7.82 -7.23 14.00
C VAL A 163 -8.42 -8.03 12.84
N PHE A 164 -9.24 -9.04 13.13
CA PHE A 164 -9.91 -9.84 12.12
C PHE A 164 -10.88 -9.00 11.28
N ILE A 165 -11.75 -8.22 11.94
CA ILE A 165 -12.68 -7.30 11.27
C ILE A 165 -11.92 -6.28 10.43
N GLY A 166 -10.86 -5.67 10.99
CA GLY A 166 -10.01 -4.73 10.27
C GLY A 166 -9.35 -5.34 9.03
N THR A 167 -8.89 -6.58 9.12
CA THR A 167 -8.29 -7.34 8.01
C THR A 167 -9.33 -7.62 6.93
N MET A 168 -10.55 -8.01 7.30
CA MET A 168 -11.64 -8.23 6.34
C MET A 168 -12.05 -6.95 5.61
N VAL A 169 -12.17 -5.82 6.33
CA VAL A 169 -12.41 -4.51 5.71
C VAL A 169 -11.27 -4.14 4.78
N GLY A 170 -10.02 -4.33 5.21
CA GLY A 170 -8.83 -4.09 4.39
C GLY A 170 -8.82 -4.91 3.10
N LEU A 171 -9.17 -6.20 3.17
CA LEU A 171 -9.28 -7.09 2.00
C LEU A 171 -10.34 -6.58 1.02
N TYR A 172 -11.49 -6.13 1.51
CA TYR A 172 -12.53 -5.55 0.66
C TYR A 172 -12.03 -4.28 -0.05
N LEU A 173 -11.40 -3.35 0.69
CA LEU A 173 -10.84 -2.13 0.09
C LEU A 173 -9.78 -2.46 -0.97
N TRP A 174 -8.89 -3.41 -0.66
CA TRP A 174 -7.89 -3.89 -1.60
C TRP A 174 -8.53 -4.44 -2.87
N PHE A 175 -9.58 -5.25 -2.72
CA PHE A 175 -10.28 -5.88 -3.84
C PHE A 175 -11.01 -4.88 -4.73
N VAL A 176 -11.58 -3.81 -4.17
CA VAL A 176 -12.14 -2.68 -4.93
C VAL A 176 -11.06 -2.01 -5.79
N VAL A 177 -9.93 -1.65 -5.19
CA VAL A 177 -8.83 -0.97 -5.90
C VAL A 177 -8.20 -1.88 -6.96
N TYR A 178 -8.01 -3.15 -6.64
CA TYR A 178 -7.51 -4.16 -7.58
C TYR A 178 -8.45 -4.35 -8.77
N SER A 179 -9.76 -4.36 -8.52
CA SER A 179 -10.77 -4.45 -9.58
C SER A 179 -10.71 -3.24 -10.51
N THR A 180 -10.53 -2.03 -9.97
CA THR A 180 -10.29 -0.82 -10.77
C THR A 180 -9.01 -0.92 -11.60
N TYR A 181 -7.91 -1.38 -10.99
CA TYR A 181 -6.62 -1.58 -11.65
C TYR A 181 -6.73 -2.54 -12.85
N LYS A 182 -7.42 -3.68 -12.67
CA LYS A 182 -7.65 -4.67 -13.73
C LYS A 182 -8.64 -4.19 -14.79
N SER A 183 -9.68 -3.45 -14.42
CA SER A 183 -10.59 -2.83 -15.38
C SER A 183 -9.85 -1.88 -16.35
N LEU A 184 -8.86 -1.13 -15.87
CA LEU A 184 -8.05 -0.25 -16.72
C LEU A 184 -7.12 -1.02 -17.68
N GLU A 185 -6.64 -2.20 -17.29
CA GLU A 185 -5.87 -3.09 -18.16
C GLU A 185 -6.72 -3.62 -19.32
N ILE A 186 -7.90 -4.14 -19.02
CA ILE A 186 -8.82 -4.72 -20.02
C ILE A 186 -9.26 -3.65 -21.02
N LYS A 187 -9.58 -2.44 -20.55
CA LYS A 187 -9.96 -1.31 -21.43
C LYS A 187 -8.83 -0.93 -22.40
N LYS A 188 -7.58 -0.89 -21.94
CA LYS A 188 -6.43 -0.58 -22.82
C LYS A 188 -6.11 -1.70 -23.80
N GLY A 189 -6.26 -2.96 -23.37
CA GLY A 189 -6.12 -4.13 -24.25
C GLY A 189 -7.12 -4.12 -25.40
N LEU A 190 -8.40 -3.81 -25.12
CA LEU A 190 -9.43 -3.66 -26.15
C LEU A 190 -9.11 -2.53 -27.14
N THR A 191 -8.60 -1.39 -26.68
CA THR A 191 -8.24 -0.28 -27.58
C THR A 191 -7.03 -0.56 -28.45
N HIS A 192 -6.09 -1.42 -28.01
CA HIS A 192 -4.94 -1.81 -28.82
C HIS A 192 -5.31 -2.85 -29.90
N GLU A 193 -6.35 -3.66 -29.66
CA GLU A 193 -6.82 -4.70 -30.59
C GLU A 193 -7.68 -4.13 -31.74
N ILE A 194 -8.26 -2.93 -31.58
CA ILE A 194 -9.14 -2.31 -32.58
C ILE A 194 -8.37 -1.44 -33.62
N HIS A 195 -7.04 -1.36 -33.53
CA HIS A 195 -6.21 -0.57 -34.46
C HIS A 195 -5.26 -1.42 -35.30
N ASP A 196 -5.81 -2.41 -35.99
CA ASP A 196 -5.20 -2.94 -37.22
C ASP A 196 -5.89 -2.27 -38.42
N PRO A 197 -5.35 -1.17 -38.99
CA PRO A 197 -5.87 -0.64 -40.24
C PRO A 197 -5.51 -1.66 -41.32
N LYS A 198 -6.50 -2.47 -41.67
CA LYS A 198 -6.56 -3.34 -42.85
C LYS A 198 -5.92 -2.62 -44.05
N LYS A 199 -4.62 -2.88 -44.28
CA LYS A 199 -3.92 -2.44 -45.50
C LYS A 199 -4.63 -3.11 -46.67
N ARG A 200 -5.40 -2.34 -47.43
CA ARG A 200 -5.86 -2.77 -48.76
C ARG A 200 -4.61 -2.95 -49.64
N PRO A 201 -4.49 -4.06 -50.40
CA PRO A 201 -3.45 -4.15 -51.40
C PRO A 201 -3.81 -3.21 -52.57
N ALA A 202 -2.92 -2.26 -52.87
CA ALA A 202 -2.95 -1.52 -54.11
C ALA A 202 -2.26 -2.37 -55.18
N THR A 203 -3.03 -2.99 -56.06
CA THR A 203 -2.51 -3.61 -57.29
C THR A 203 -2.41 -2.53 -58.37
N PRO A 204 -1.24 -2.27 -58.97
CA PRO A 204 -1.16 -1.42 -60.14
C PRO A 204 -1.52 -2.22 -61.40
N LEU A 205 -2.43 -1.68 -62.22
CA LEU A 205 -2.68 -2.15 -63.59
C LEU A 205 -1.47 -1.82 -64.46
N PRO A 206 -0.99 -2.75 -65.31
CA PRO A 206 0.02 -2.41 -66.30
C PRO A 206 -0.63 -1.86 -67.57
N GLU A 207 -0.17 -0.67 -67.96
CA GLU A 207 -0.39 -0.04 -69.26
C GLU A 207 0.62 -0.62 -70.27
N ASN A 208 0.16 -1.19 -71.39
CA ASN A 208 0.82 -1.01 -72.70
C ASN A 208 0.04 -1.54 -73.92
N SER A 209 -0.52 -0.58 -74.66
CA SER A 209 -0.34 -0.25 -76.08
C SER A 209 -0.25 -1.31 -77.22
N LYS A 210 -1.04 -1.01 -78.27
CA LYS A 210 -0.87 -1.24 -79.74
C LYS A 210 -1.51 -2.47 -80.42
N LEU A 211 -2.47 -2.17 -81.31
CA LEU A 211 -2.81 -2.71 -82.65
C LEU A 211 -4.33 -2.85 -82.77
N ARG A 212 -5.05 -2.62 -83.87
CA ARG A 212 -4.84 -2.04 -85.20
C ARG A 212 -6.25 -1.99 -85.83
N ALA A 213 -6.48 -0.98 -86.66
CA ALA A 213 -7.63 -0.73 -87.54
C ALA A 213 -8.44 -1.95 -88.03
N SER A 214 -9.77 -1.77 -88.18
CA SER A 214 -10.48 -1.84 -89.48
C SER A 214 -11.93 -2.32 -89.32
N GLY A 215 -12.88 -1.59 -89.93
CA GLY A 215 -13.95 -2.23 -90.70
C GLY A 215 -15.38 -2.19 -90.14
N THR A 216 -16.19 -1.34 -90.80
CA THR A 216 -17.58 -1.61 -91.24
C THR A 216 -18.72 -1.80 -90.22
N GLN A 217 -19.60 -0.79 -90.22
CA GLN A 217 -21.06 -0.80 -90.01
C GLN A 217 -21.82 -1.97 -90.71
N PRO A 218 -23.17 -2.15 -90.57
CA PRO A 218 -24.14 -1.73 -89.52
C PRO A 218 -25.29 -2.77 -89.22
N PHE A 219 -26.25 -2.36 -88.37
CA PHE A 219 -27.69 -2.74 -88.24
C PHE A 219 -28.12 -4.20 -87.96
N GLU A 220 -29.03 -4.38 -86.99
CA GLU A 220 -30.37 -4.99 -87.22
C GLU A 220 -31.35 -4.73 -86.05
N VAL A 221 -32.50 -4.14 -86.43
CA VAL A 221 -33.89 -4.11 -85.90
C VAL A 221 -34.16 -3.83 -84.42
#